data_AF-A0A6L8ESS8-F1
#
_entry.id   AF-A0A6L8ESS8-F1
#
_cell.length_a   1.000
_cell.length_b   1.000
_cell.length_c   1.000
_cell.angle_alpha   90.00
_cell.angle_beta   90.00
_cell.angle_gamma   90.00
#
_symmetry.space_group_name_H-M   'P 1'
#
loop_
_entity.id
_entity.type
_entity.pdbx_description
1 polymer ?
#
loop_
_entity_poly.entity_id
_entity_poly.type
_entity_poly.pdbx_seq_one_letter_code
_entity_poly.pdbx_strand_id
1 'polypeptide(L)'
;MHLAILLFYQMLMEENMGKSTFRPRDIINKEVAGIFGVARLTDKARAAHAGEIGSYKYGADSEQDTAILSFLGISAEAFQEAAVRIDHDVKLGAWILDNCERSSEEVSKFNRKMKVWWQNKMPQDEFSKRRRQLAQQAENRRRSWRQRDKWWWHNFFRT
;
A
#
# COMPACT_ATOMS: atom_id res chain seq x y z
N MET A 1 24.24 21.37 23.83
CA MET A 1 23.10 21.55 22.90
C MET A 1 23.05 20.52 21.77
N HIS A 2 24.14 20.23 21.05
CA HIS A 2 24.12 19.29 19.91
C HIS A 2 23.66 17.85 20.25
N LEU A 3 24.09 17.30 21.39
CA LEU A 3 23.73 15.93 21.80
C LEU A 3 22.24 15.76 22.16
N ALA A 4 21.61 16.80 22.73
CA ALA A 4 20.18 16.76 23.07
C ALA A 4 19.29 16.83 21.82
N ILE A 5 19.72 17.57 20.80
CA ILE A 5 19.04 17.64 19.50
C ILE A 5 19.14 16.28 18.79
N LEU A 6 20.33 15.67 18.77
CA LEU A 6 20.53 14.36 18.16
C LEU A 6 19.72 13.25 18.85
N LEU A 7 19.71 13.21 20.18
CA LEU A 7 18.92 12.22 20.94
C LEU A 7 17.40 12.42 20.76
N PHE A 8 16.94 13.67 20.65
CA PHE A 8 15.52 13.97 20.38
C PHE A 8 15.12 13.57 18.95
N TYR A 9 15.98 13.83 17.95
CA TYR A 9 15.77 13.35 16.58
C TYR A 9 15.78 11.81 16.51
N GLN A 10 16.72 11.16 17.21
CA GLN A 10 16.79 9.70 17.30
C GLN A 10 15.50 9.10 17.89
N MET A 11 15.04 9.62 19.03
CA MET A 11 13.80 9.18 19.69
C MET A 11 12.55 9.45 18.82
N LEU A 12 12.49 10.59 18.12
CA LEU A 12 11.39 10.91 17.21
C LEU A 12 11.35 10.03 15.95
N MET A 13 12.51 9.62 15.46
CA MET A 13 12.59 8.66 14.36
C MET A 13 12.09 7.30 14.85
N GLU A 14 12.54 6.83 16.02
CA GLU A 14 12.11 5.56 16.62
C GLU A 14 10.59 5.52 16.92
N GLU A 15 9.98 6.63 17.36
CA GLU A 15 8.55 6.69 17.69
C GLU A 15 7.63 6.74 16.44
N ASN A 16 8.13 7.27 15.31
CA ASN A 16 7.42 7.29 14.02
C ASN A 16 7.54 5.99 13.23
N MET A 17 8.53 5.14 13.53
CA MET A 17 8.80 3.89 12.82
C MET A 17 7.69 2.83 12.97
N GLY A 18 6.70 3.04 13.85
CA GLY A 18 5.61 2.09 14.07
C GLY A 18 4.33 2.29 13.25
N LYS A 19 4.17 3.37 12.47
CA LYS A 19 2.85 3.71 11.85
C LYS A 19 2.94 4.15 10.39
N SER A 20 3.03 3.15 9.50
CA SER A 20 2.99 3.35 8.05
C SER A 20 1.77 4.17 7.58
N THR A 21 2.00 5.14 6.69
CA THR A 21 0.97 5.88 5.95
C THR A 21 0.55 5.21 4.64
N PHE A 22 1.14 4.05 4.33
CA PHE A 22 0.90 3.30 3.11
C PHE A 22 -0.60 3.03 2.92
N ARG A 23 -1.09 3.32 1.71
CA ARG A 23 -2.45 3.01 1.30
C ARG A 23 -2.42 2.44 -0.12
N PRO A 24 -2.68 1.14 -0.28
CA PRO A 24 -2.71 0.53 -1.59
C PRO A 24 -3.95 0.99 -2.38
N ARG A 25 -3.82 1.01 -3.71
CA ARG A 25 -4.87 1.34 -4.68
C ARG A 25 -6.13 0.49 -4.52
N ASP A 26 -7.20 0.96 -5.14
CA ASP A 26 -8.51 0.29 -5.09
C ASP A 26 -8.47 -1.07 -5.81
N ILE A 27 -9.30 -2.01 -5.36
CA ILE A 27 -9.35 -3.36 -5.92
C ILE A 27 -9.87 -3.37 -7.36
N ILE A 28 -10.69 -2.39 -7.74
CA ILE A 28 -11.26 -2.27 -9.10
C ILE A 28 -10.35 -1.48 -10.06
N ASN A 29 -9.15 -1.08 -9.64
CA ASN A 29 -8.20 -0.43 -10.52
C ASN A 29 -7.69 -1.45 -11.58
N LYS A 30 -7.66 -1.03 -12.86
CA LYS A 30 -7.25 -1.86 -14.03
C LYS A 30 -5.94 -1.43 -14.67
N GLU A 31 -5.24 -0.46 -14.09
CA GLU A 31 -4.05 0.15 -14.70
C GLU A 31 -2.91 -0.86 -14.91
N VAL A 32 -2.87 -1.93 -14.11
CA VAL A 32 -1.90 -3.03 -14.26
C VAL A 32 -2.57 -4.25 -14.91
N ALA A 33 -2.09 -4.63 -16.09
CA ALA A 33 -2.53 -5.79 -16.89
C ALA A 33 -4.03 -5.84 -17.26
N GLY A 34 -4.83 -4.81 -16.94
CA GLY A 34 -6.29 -4.85 -17.11
C GLY A 34 -7.02 -5.73 -16.09
N ILE A 35 -6.32 -6.20 -15.05
CA ILE A 35 -6.83 -7.19 -14.08
C ILE A 35 -7.10 -6.51 -12.74
N PHE A 36 -8.31 -6.69 -12.21
CA PHE A 36 -8.70 -6.18 -10.90
C PHE A 36 -7.84 -6.78 -9.78
N GLY A 37 -7.46 -5.91 -8.85
CA GLY A 37 -6.67 -6.26 -7.68
C GLY A 37 -5.16 -6.28 -7.92
N VAL A 38 -4.68 -6.33 -9.17
CA VAL A 38 -3.24 -6.40 -9.45
C VAL A 38 -2.52 -5.10 -9.09
N ALA A 39 -3.09 -3.93 -9.39
CA ALA A 39 -2.52 -2.65 -8.96
C ALA A 39 -2.39 -2.57 -7.42
N ARG A 40 -3.43 -3.03 -6.72
CA ARG A 40 -3.46 -3.11 -5.25
C ARG A 40 -2.43 -4.10 -4.71
N LEU A 41 -2.29 -5.26 -5.33
CA LEU A 41 -1.31 -6.29 -4.99
C LEU A 41 0.12 -5.77 -5.20
N THR A 42 0.36 -5.04 -6.28
CA THR A 42 1.65 -4.40 -6.60
C THR A 42 2.07 -3.43 -5.50
N ASP A 43 1.17 -2.55 -5.08
CA ASP A 43 1.46 -1.61 -4.01
C ASP A 43 1.83 -2.35 -2.71
N LYS A 44 1.08 -3.40 -2.39
CA LYS A 44 1.32 -4.22 -1.17
C LYS A 44 2.64 -4.96 -1.26
N ALA A 45 2.99 -5.51 -2.41
CA ALA A 45 4.25 -6.22 -2.64
C ALA A 45 5.44 -5.29 -2.39
N ARG A 46 5.40 -4.08 -2.98
CA ARG A 46 6.43 -3.04 -2.81
C ARG A 46 6.53 -2.58 -1.36
N ALA A 47 5.39 -2.32 -0.71
CA ALA A 47 5.38 -1.90 0.68
C ALA A 47 5.83 -3.01 1.64
N ALA A 48 5.49 -4.27 1.38
CA ALA A 48 5.97 -5.40 2.17
C ALA A 48 7.50 -5.53 2.06
N HIS A 49 8.04 -5.39 0.84
CA HIS A 49 9.48 -5.44 0.62
C HIS A 49 10.21 -4.28 1.33
N ALA A 50 9.63 -3.08 1.33
CA ALA A 50 10.20 -1.91 2.00
C ALA A 50 10.01 -1.91 3.54
N GLY A 51 9.29 -2.87 4.12
CA GLY A 51 8.93 -2.86 5.54
C GLY A 51 7.87 -1.80 5.90
N GLU A 52 7.18 -1.24 4.90
CA GLU A 52 6.23 -0.14 5.03
C GLU A 52 4.76 -0.59 4.88
N ILE A 53 4.47 -1.89 4.85
CA ILE A 53 3.10 -2.39 4.61
C ILE A 53 2.10 -2.06 5.73
N GLY A 54 2.59 -1.78 6.95
CA GLY A 54 1.76 -1.46 8.11
C GLY A 54 0.82 -2.60 8.48
N SER A 55 -0.48 -2.31 8.63
CA SER A 55 -1.50 -3.30 9.01
C SER A 55 -2.03 -4.14 7.84
N TYR A 56 -1.58 -3.89 6.62
CA TYR A 56 -1.99 -4.71 5.47
C TYR A 56 -1.21 -6.03 5.48
N LYS A 57 -1.83 -7.10 4.96
CA LYS A 57 -1.22 -8.43 4.81
C LYS A 57 -0.88 -8.67 3.35
N TYR A 58 0.22 -9.33 3.02
CA TYR A 58 0.64 -9.62 1.65
C TYR A 58 0.69 -11.14 1.39
N GLY A 59 0.39 -11.56 0.16
CA GLY A 59 0.55 -12.95 -0.27
C GLY A 59 -0.39 -13.90 0.47
N ALA A 60 0.14 -15.02 0.99
CA ALA A 60 -0.65 -16.08 1.63
C ALA A 60 -1.48 -15.59 2.83
N ASP A 61 -1.05 -14.52 3.49
CA ASP A 61 -1.77 -13.92 4.63
C ASP A 61 -3.02 -13.11 4.21
N SER A 62 -3.25 -12.94 2.91
CA SER A 62 -4.38 -12.19 2.36
C SER A 62 -5.18 -13.05 1.38
N GLU A 63 -6.40 -13.43 1.76
CA GLU A 63 -7.33 -14.19 0.89
C GLU A 63 -7.50 -13.55 -0.51
N GLN A 64 -7.49 -12.22 -0.57
CA GLN A 64 -7.54 -11.46 -1.83
C GLN A 64 -6.30 -11.71 -2.69
N ASP A 65 -5.11 -11.60 -2.10
CA ASP A 65 -3.85 -11.75 -2.82
C ASP A 65 -3.69 -13.19 -3.28
N THR A 66 -4.02 -14.17 -2.44
CA THR A 66 -4.00 -15.59 -2.80
C THR A 66 -4.89 -15.88 -4.01
N ALA A 67 -6.10 -15.30 -4.07
CA ALA A 67 -6.99 -15.47 -5.21
C ALA A 67 -6.43 -14.84 -6.51
N ILE A 68 -5.78 -13.67 -6.40
CA ILE A 68 -5.16 -12.99 -7.55
C ILE A 68 -3.93 -13.77 -8.02
N LEU A 69 -3.01 -14.13 -7.12
CA LEU A 69 -1.79 -14.88 -7.42
C LEU A 69 -2.11 -16.26 -8.03
N SER A 70 -3.11 -16.96 -7.48
CA SER A 70 -3.60 -18.23 -8.05
C SER A 70 -4.19 -18.06 -9.44
N PHE A 71 -4.92 -16.95 -9.70
CA PHE A 71 -5.40 -16.65 -11.04
C PHE A 71 -4.24 -16.39 -12.01
N LEU A 72 -3.23 -15.62 -11.59
CA LEU A 72 -2.06 -15.33 -12.42
C LEU A 72 -1.16 -16.56 -12.63
N GLY A 73 -1.21 -17.55 -11.73
CA GLY A 73 -0.26 -18.67 -11.74
C GLY A 73 1.15 -18.27 -11.28
N ILE A 74 1.26 -17.16 -10.53
CA ILE A 74 2.55 -16.58 -10.09
C ILE A 74 2.63 -16.67 -8.57
N SER A 75 3.78 -17.07 -8.02
CA SER A 75 3.98 -17.09 -6.56
C SER A 75 4.07 -15.68 -5.98
N ALA A 76 3.83 -15.54 -4.67
CA ALA A 76 3.93 -14.25 -3.99
C ALA A 76 5.36 -13.67 -4.07
N GLU A 77 6.36 -14.54 -4.00
CA GLU A 77 7.78 -14.20 -4.04
C GLU A 77 8.17 -13.70 -5.44
N ALA A 78 7.83 -14.46 -6.49
CA ALA A 78 8.12 -14.08 -7.88
C ALA A 78 7.40 -12.78 -8.27
N PHE A 79 6.15 -12.62 -7.83
CA PHE A 79 5.41 -11.38 -8.04
C PHE A 79 6.06 -10.20 -7.30
N GLN A 80 6.50 -10.39 -6.05
CA GLN A 80 7.13 -9.32 -5.28
C GLN A 80 8.47 -8.89 -5.90
N GLU A 81 9.29 -9.84 -6.32
CA GLU A 81 10.55 -9.57 -7.00
C GLU A 81 10.31 -8.75 -8.29
N ALA A 82 9.34 -9.16 -9.12
CA ALA A 82 8.97 -8.42 -10.32
C ALA A 82 8.43 -7.02 -10.00
N ALA A 83 7.56 -6.89 -8.99
CA ALA A 83 6.97 -5.61 -8.59
C ALA A 83 7.99 -4.60 -8.05
N VAL A 84 9.06 -5.08 -7.40
CA VAL A 84 10.17 -4.25 -6.91
C VAL A 84 11.12 -3.87 -8.05
N ARG A 85 11.46 -4.84 -8.90
CA ARG A 85 12.37 -4.65 -10.04
C ARG A 85 11.78 -3.77 -11.14
N ILE A 86 10.48 -3.85 -11.38
CA ILE A 86 9.78 -3.12 -12.44
C ILE A 86 8.98 -1.97 -11.79
N ASP A 87 9.47 -0.75 -11.93
CA ASP A 87 8.92 0.46 -11.30
C ASP A 87 7.64 0.98 -11.99
N HIS A 88 7.47 0.74 -13.28
CA HIS A 88 6.35 1.22 -14.07
C HIS A 88 5.23 0.18 -14.28
N ASP A 89 3.99 0.58 -13.98
CA ASP A 89 2.80 -0.27 -14.08
C ASP A 89 2.56 -0.87 -15.47
N VAL A 90 2.86 -0.13 -16.54
CA VAL A 90 2.72 -0.61 -17.92
C VAL A 90 3.69 -1.77 -18.20
N LYS A 91 4.96 -1.63 -17.77
CA LYS A 91 5.97 -2.68 -17.94
C LYS A 91 5.68 -3.89 -17.06
N LEU A 92 5.21 -3.65 -15.83
CA LEU A 92 4.78 -4.72 -14.94
C LEU A 92 3.57 -5.45 -15.52
N GLY A 93 2.62 -4.72 -16.10
CA GLY A 93 1.47 -5.28 -16.78
C GLY A 93 1.88 -6.18 -17.96
N ALA A 94 2.82 -5.74 -18.79
CA ALA A 94 3.37 -6.57 -19.87
C ALA A 94 4.04 -7.84 -19.32
N TRP A 95 4.90 -7.72 -18.31
CA TRP A 95 5.56 -8.87 -17.68
C TRP A 95 4.55 -9.87 -17.12
N ILE A 96 3.48 -9.39 -16.46
CA ILE A 96 2.41 -10.26 -15.96
C ILE A 96 1.74 -11.01 -17.11
N LEU A 97 1.38 -10.31 -18.20
CA LEU A 97 0.73 -10.95 -19.35
C LEU A 97 1.64 -11.98 -20.03
N ASP A 98 2.95 -11.74 -20.09
CA ASP A 98 3.93 -12.69 -20.64
C ASP A 98 4.12 -13.93 -19.75
N ASN A 99 3.84 -13.82 -18.44
CA ASN A 99 3.99 -14.90 -17.46
C ASN A 99 2.63 -15.52 -17.04
N CYS A 100 1.54 -15.12 -17.69
CA CYS A 100 0.18 -15.48 -17.35
C CYS A 100 -0.53 -16.01 -18.59
N GLU A 101 -0.70 -17.33 -18.69
CA GLU A 101 -1.42 -17.98 -19.78
C GLU A 101 -2.95 -17.84 -19.60
N ARG A 102 -3.46 -16.60 -19.65
CA ARG A 102 -4.89 -16.31 -19.49
C ARG A 102 -5.46 -15.59 -20.69
N SER A 103 -6.62 -16.05 -21.17
CA SER A 103 -7.34 -15.37 -22.25
C SER A 103 -8.01 -14.07 -21.77
N SER A 104 -8.35 -13.19 -22.71
CA SER A 104 -9.15 -11.99 -22.45
C SER A 104 -10.51 -12.30 -21.79
N GLU A 105 -11.11 -13.44 -22.13
CA GLU A 105 -12.39 -13.91 -21.58
C GLU A 105 -12.22 -14.36 -20.13
N GLU A 106 -11.13 -15.06 -19.81
CA GLU A 106 -10.80 -15.45 -18.44
C GLU A 106 -10.55 -14.23 -17.55
N VAL A 107 -9.76 -13.26 -18.03
CA VAL A 107 -9.53 -11.98 -17.34
C VAL A 107 -10.85 -11.26 -17.10
N SER A 108 -11.72 -11.20 -18.12
CA SER A 108 -13.03 -10.56 -18.00
C SER A 108 -13.93 -11.26 -16.98
N LYS A 109 -13.92 -12.60 -16.96
CA LYS A 109 -14.68 -13.42 -15.99
C LYS A 109 -14.14 -13.24 -14.57
N PHE A 110 -12.83 -13.22 -14.41
CA PHE A 110 -12.17 -12.96 -13.12
C PHE A 110 -12.52 -11.57 -12.60
N ASN A 111 -12.39 -10.53 -13.43
CA ASN A 111 -12.74 -9.16 -13.09
C ASN A 111 -14.21 -9.03 -12.63
N ARG A 112 -15.14 -9.69 -13.30
CA ARG A 112 -16.55 -9.72 -12.86
C ARG A 112 -16.71 -10.38 -11.50
N LYS A 113 -16.08 -11.54 -11.27
CA LYS A 113 -16.11 -12.23 -9.97
C LYS A 113 -15.53 -11.37 -8.85
N MET A 114 -14.37 -10.75 -9.08
CA MET A 114 -13.72 -9.86 -8.11
C MET A 114 -14.59 -8.65 -7.77
N LYS A 115 -15.26 -8.06 -8.76
CA LYS A 115 -16.19 -6.95 -8.53
C LYS A 115 -17.35 -7.34 -7.61
N VAL A 116 -17.99 -8.47 -7.91
CA VAL A 116 -19.13 -8.97 -7.12
C VAL A 116 -18.67 -9.35 -5.70
N TRP A 117 -17.54 -10.04 -5.59
CA TRP A 117 -16.94 -10.39 -4.30
C TRP A 117 -16.66 -9.14 -3.46
N TRP A 118 -16.07 -8.11 -4.07
CA TRP A 118 -15.81 -6.82 -3.43
C TRP A 118 -17.09 -6.14 -2.94
N GLN A 119 -18.14 -6.13 -3.77
CA GLN A 119 -19.43 -5.55 -3.44
C GLN A 119 -20.15 -6.31 -2.31
N ASN A 120 -20.00 -7.64 -2.24
CA ASN A 120 -20.69 -8.49 -1.26
C ASN A 120 -19.98 -8.55 0.10
N LYS A 121 -18.65 -8.56 0.12
CA LYS A 121 -17.88 -8.68 1.37
C LYS A 121 -17.80 -7.37 2.14
N MET A 122 -17.96 -6.22 1.49
CA MET A 122 -17.74 -4.91 2.12
C MET A 122 -18.74 -3.87 1.62
N PRO A 123 -19.55 -3.24 2.50
CA PRO A 123 -20.21 -1.99 2.16
C PRO A 123 -19.14 -0.96 1.78
N GLN A 124 -19.22 -0.35 0.59
CA GLN A 124 -18.24 0.63 0.09
C GLN A 124 -17.98 1.79 1.07
N ASP A 125 -18.95 2.06 1.95
CA ASP A 125 -18.88 3.06 2.99
C ASP A 125 -17.79 2.78 4.02
N GLU A 126 -17.53 1.53 4.40
CA GLU A 126 -16.56 1.21 5.45
C GLU A 126 -15.11 1.40 4.98
N PHE A 127 -14.79 1.05 3.73
CA PHE A 127 -13.49 1.34 3.15
C PHE A 127 -13.28 2.84 2.93
N SER A 128 -14.31 3.55 2.48
CA SER A 128 -14.25 4.99 2.31
C SER A 128 -14.16 5.72 3.65
N LYS A 129 -14.82 5.23 4.70
CA LYS A 129 -14.63 5.67 6.09
C LYS A 129 -13.21 5.40 6.56
N ARG A 130 -12.68 4.18 6.38
CA ARG A 130 -11.31 3.85 6.81
C ARG A 130 -10.25 4.64 6.05
N ARG A 131 -10.40 4.83 4.73
CA ARG A 131 -9.53 5.68 3.90
C ARG A 131 -9.54 7.12 4.41
N ARG A 132 -10.72 7.67 4.74
CA ARG A 132 -10.87 9.00 5.35
C ARG A 132 -10.22 9.07 6.73
N GLN A 133 -10.41 8.06 7.58
CA GLN A 133 -9.76 7.99 8.90
C GLN A 133 -8.23 7.98 8.79
N LEU A 134 -7.67 7.15 7.91
CA LEU A 134 -6.22 7.10 7.71
C LEU A 134 -5.67 8.41 7.13
N ALA A 135 -6.39 9.05 6.20
CA ALA A 135 -6.03 10.37 5.70
C ALA A 135 -6.06 11.44 6.80
N GLN A 136 -7.12 11.45 7.61
CA GLN A 136 -7.26 12.39 8.72
C GLN A 136 -6.18 12.17 9.78
N GLN A 137 -5.84 10.92 10.09
CA GLN A 137 -4.75 10.60 11.01
C GLN A 137 -3.40 11.08 10.46
N ALA A 138 -3.13 10.88 9.17
CA ALA A 138 -1.91 11.40 8.54
C ALA A 138 -1.85 12.94 8.59
N GLU A 139 -2.96 13.62 8.32
CA GLU A 139 -3.01 15.09 8.36
C GLU A 139 -2.89 15.64 9.80
N ASN A 140 -3.56 15.01 10.77
CA ASN A 140 -3.44 15.36 12.19
C ASN A 140 -1.99 15.21 12.67
N ARG A 141 -1.29 14.15 12.23
CA ARG A 141 0.15 13.97 12.52
C ARG A 141 0.98 15.10 11.95
N ARG A 142 0.78 15.47 10.68
CA ARG A 142 1.48 16.60 10.04
C ARG A 142 1.24 17.92 10.78
N ARG A 143 0.00 18.19 11.20
CA ARG A 143 -0.35 19.39 11.97
C ARG A 143 0.31 19.42 13.35
N SER A 144 0.26 18.30 14.08
CA SER A 144 0.93 18.16 15.39
C SER A 144 2.44 18.39 15.26
N TRP A 145 3.07 17.84 14.22
CA TRP A 145 4.49 18.06 13.94
C TRP A 145 4.79 19.55 13.71
N ARG A 146 4.04 20.22 12.83
CA ARG A 146 4.18 21.67 12.59
C ARG A 146 4.00 22.54 13.84
N GLN A 147 3.09 22.17 14.75
CA GLN A 147 2.89 22.91 16.00
C GLN A 147 4.01 22.67 17.00
N ARG A 148 4.50 21.44 17.13
CA ARG A 148 5.64 21.11 18.00
C ARG A 148 6.93 21.75 17.53
N ASP A 149 7.20 21.74 16.22
CA ASP A 149 8.32 22.48 15.62
C ASP A 149 8.23 23.98 15.93
N LYS A 150 7.07 24.60 15.70
CA LYS A 150 6.86 26.02 16.04
C LYS A 150 7.07 26.31 17.52
N TRP A 151 6.60 25.44 18.41
CA TRP A 151 6.78 25.58 19.85
C TRP A 151 8.27 25.46 20.24
N TRP A 152 8.99 24.50 19.66
CA TRP A 152 10.42 24.30 19.88
C TRP A 152 11.24 25.51 19.39
N TRP A 153 10.95 26.01 18.18
CA TRP A 153 11.56 27.24 17.65
C TRP A 153 11.33 28.44 18.57
N HIS A 154 10.11 28.59 19.12
CA HIS A 154 9.78 29.73 19.98
C HIS A 154 10.41 29.67 21.38
N ASN A 155 10.59 28.48 21.95
CA ASN A 155 11.04 28.31 23.34
C ASN A 155 12.56 28.08 23.48
N PHE A 156 13.24 27.58 22.45
CA PHE A 156 14.66 27.22 22.54
C PHE A 156 15.60 28.12 21.72
N PHE A 157 15.11 28.87 20.73
CA PHE A 157 15.92 29.78 19.90
C PHE A 157 15.63 31.27 20.16
N ARG A 158 14.84 31.58 21.21
CA ARG A 158 14.49 32.95 21.61
C ARG A 158 15.16 33.40 22.93
N THR A 159 16.12 32.63 23.41
CA THR A 159 17.14 33.01 24.40
C THR A 159 18.48 33.09 23.70
#